data_AF-A0A8X8WTC8-F1
#
_entry.id   AF-A0A8X8WTC8-F1
#
_cell.length_a   1.000
_cell.length_b   1.000
_cell.length_c   1.000
_cell.angle_alpha   90.00
_cell.angle_beta   90.00
_cell.angle_gamma   90.00
#
_symmetry.space_group_name_H-M   'P 1'
#
loop_
_entity.id
_entity.type
_entity.pdbx_description
1 polymer ?
#
loop_
_entity_poly.entity_id
_entity_poly.type
_entity_poly.pdbx_seq_one_letter_code
_entity_poly.pdbx_strand_id
1 'polypeptide(L)'
;MAGVSKVDFDWEKKAEEFDERKTGVKGLVDVGVTEIPRLFVHPHEVIDRYPTSKVAAVELPVIDLTGGESGGARRREVVEAIDSTSSPYEEKESLYTYERSKLVKCNSNLPAHKGDPACWRDVLNLLYTDDHLDPLEIPSACRKELEEYVKYMIEDTLGGLQMLRDNLWVDVPPVPGALIANFSDLMQILSNDEFISVEHRVLSQLAGPRISMATF
;
A
#
# COMPACT_ATOMS: atom_id res chain seq x y z
N MET A 1 35.73 -22.44 3.58
CA MET A 1 34.52 -22.82 4.33
C MET A 1 33.45 -23.11 3.30
N ALA A 2 32.76 -24.24 3.46
CA ALA A 2 31.87 -24.81 2.44
C ALA A 2 30.78 -23.81 2.01
N GLY A 3 30.71 -23.57 0.70
CA GLY A 3 29.67 -22.76 0.09
C GLY A 3 28.32 -23.43 0.33
N VAL A 4 27.44 -22.74 1.04
CA VAL A 4 26.02 -23.09 1.08
C VAL A 4 25.54 -23.09 -0.36
N SER A 5 25.10 -24.25 -0.86
CA SER A 5 24.50 -24.38 -2.17
C SER A 5 23.39 -23.34 -2.29
N LYS A 6 23.51 -22.41 -3.25
CA LYS A 6 22.37 -21.65 -3.78
C LYS A 6 21.40 -22.72 -4.29
N VAL A 7 20.45 -23.11 -3.45
CA VAL A 7 19.26 -23.81 -3.92
C VAL A 7 18.68 -22.88 -4.98
N ASP A 8 18.63 -23.37 -6.21
CA ASP A 8 18.16 -22.63 -7.37
C ASP A 8 16.73 -22.17 -7.06
N PHE A 9 16.58 -20.91 -6.69
CA PHE A 9 15.29 -20.35 -6.31
C PHE A 9 14.57 -20.00 -7.59
N ASP A 10 13.67 -20.88 -8.00
CA ASP A 10 12.80 -20.68 -9.14
C ASP A 10 11.72 -19.63 -8.79
N TRP A 11 12.09 -18.37 -8.98
CA TRP A 11 11.23 -17.22 -8.71
C TRP A 11 9.94 -17.26 -9.53
N GLU A 12 10.02 -17.67 -10.81
CA GLU A 12 8.85 -17.71 -11.71
C GLU A 12 7.82 -18.70 -11.22
N LYS A 13 8.24 -19.93 -10.94
CA LYS A 13 7.35 -20.94 -10.39
C LYS A 13 6.70 -20.48 -9.09
N LYS A 14 7.44 -19.79 -8.22
CA LYS A 14 6.91 -19.29 -6.95
C LYS A 14 5.95 -18.12 -7.11
N ALA A 15 6.20 -17.23 -8.06
CA ALA A 15 5.28 -16.18 -8.45
C ALA A 15 3.99 -16.75 -9.05
N GLU A 16 4.08 -17.72 -9.95
CA GLU A 16 2.94 -18.41 -10.56
C GLU A 16 2.10 -19.16 -9.51
N GLU A 17 2.74 -19.98 -8.66
CA GLU A 17 2.05 -20.66 -7.55
C GLU A 17 1.34 -19.66 -6.62
N PHE A 18 1.92 -18.49 -6.38
CA PHE A 18 1.29 -17.45 -5.55
C PHE A 18 0.11 -16.80 -6.26
N ASP A 19 0.28 -16.45 -7.54
CA ASP A 19 -0.75 -15.82 -8.38
C ASP A 19 -1.99 -16.70 -8.54
N GLU A 20 -1.79 -17.99 -8.82
CA GLU A 20 -2.87 -18.98 -9.01
C GLU A 20 -3.76 -19.13 -7.79
N ARG A 21 -3.25 -18.87 -6.58
CA ARG A 21 -4.05 -18.92 -5.35
C ARG A 21 -5.11 -17.83 -5.32
N LYS A 22 -4.86 -16.68 -5.94
CA LYS A 22 -5.73 -15.48 -5.92
C LYS A 22 -6.11 -14.93 -4.53
N THR A 23 -5.63 -15.56 -3.46
CA THR A 23 -5.92 -15.17 -2.08
C THR A 23 -5.12 -13.94 -1.67
N GLY A 24 -3.97 -13.72 -2.29
CA GLY A 24 -3.04 -12.65 -1.93
C GLY A 24 -2.30 -12.91 -0.60
N VAL A 25 -1.64 -11.88 -0.09
CA VAL A 25 -0.80 -11.96 1.12
C VAL A 25 -1.63 -12.24 2.36
N LYS A 26 -2.82 -11.63 2.49
CA LYS A 26 -3.72 -11.92 3.61
C LYS A 26 -4.10 -13.40 3.66
N GLY A 27 -4.30 -14.04 2.51
CA GLY A 27 -4.52 -15.49 2.45
C GLY A 27 -3.40 -16.32 3.07
N LEU A 28 -2.14 -15.90 2.90
CA LEU A 28 -0.98 -16.55 3.54
C LEU A 28 -0.97 -16.33 5.06
N VAL A 29 -1.34 -15.13 5.51
CA VAL A 29 -1.43 -14.79 6.94
C VAL A 29 -2.53 -15.59 7.63
N ASP A 30 -3.70 -15.68 7.02
CA ASP A 30 -4.89 -16.36 7.59
C ASP A 30 -4.68 -17.87 7.75
N VAL A 31 -3.89 -18.50 6.87
CA VAL A 31 -3.50 -19.91 7.03
C VAL A 31 -2.34 -20.12 8.02
N GLY A 32 -1.89 -19.05 8.67
CA GLY A 32 -0.91 -19.11 9.77
C GLY A 32 0.53 -19.34 9.31
N VAL A 33 0.95 -18.74 8.20
CA VAL A 33 2.34 -18.85 7.73
C VAL A 33 3.33 -18.39 8.81
N THR A 34 4.35 -19.21 9.08
CA THR A 34 5.34 -18.93 10.14
C THR A 34 6.61 -18.24 9.63
N GLU A 35 6.85 -18.27 8.33
CA GLU A 35 8.02 -17.69 7.68
C GLU A 35 7.60 -16.91 6.42
N ILE A 36 8.23 -15.75 6.21
CA ILE A 36 7.98 -14.95 5.00
C ILE A 36 8.54 -15.72 3.79
N PRO A 37 7.73 -16.06 2.78
CA PRO A 37 8.21 -16.72 1.58
C PRO A 37 9.29 -15.89 0.88
N ARG A 38 10.32 -16.56 0.34
CA ARG A 38 11.44 -15.92 -0.36
C ARG A 38 11.02 -14.94 -1.47
N LEU A 39 9.84 -15.12 -2.05
CA LEU A 39 9.24 -14.21 -3.03
C LEU A 39 9.13 -12.76 -2.50
N PHE A 40 8.99 -12.58 -1.19
CA PHE A 40 8.81 -11.28 -0.54
C PHE A 40 10.04 -10.80 0.24
N VAL A 41 11.14 -11.55 0.20
CA VAL A 41 12.35 -11.21 0.94
C VAL A 41 13.18 -10.24 0.10
N HIS A 42 13.19 -8.96 0.51
CA HIS A 42 13.99 -7.93 -0.14
C HIS A 42 15.50 -8.11 0.18
N PRO A 43 16.40 -7.88 -0.78
CA PRO A 43 17.84 -7.91 -0.53
C PRO A 43 18.28 -6.88 0.51
N HIS A 44 19.24 -7.24 1.35
CA HIS A 44 19.77 -6.34 2.38
C HIS A 44 20.37 -5.07 1.77
N GLU A 45 20.98 -5.14 0.59
CA GLU A 45 21.54 -3.97 -0.09
C GLU A 45 20.48 -2.93 -0.46
N VAL A 46 19.23 -3.37 -0.64
CA VAL A 46 18.09 -2.48 -0.92
C VAL A 46 17.52 -1.92 0.38
N ILE A 47 17.35 -2.76 1.40
CA ILE A 47 16.80 -2.37 2.71
C ILE A 47 17.74 -1.41 3.44
N ASP A 48 19.03 -1.74 3.44
CA ASP A 48 20.11 -1.08 4.18
C ASP A 48 20.86 -0.04 3.33
N ARG A 49 20.34 0.30 2.13
CA ARG A 49 20.93 1.32 1.25
C ARG A 49 21.20 2.62 2.02
N TYR A 50 20.28 2.98 2.91
CA TYR A 50 20.41 4.11 3.82
C TYR A 50 20.00 3.69 5.23
N PRO A 51 20.64 4.20 6.28
CA PRO A 51 20.24 3.89 7.65
C PRO A 51 18.93 4.61 8.00
N THR A 52 18.17 4.01 8.92
CA THR A 52 17.00 4.66 9.52
C THR A 52 17.43 5.56 10.66
N SER A 53 16.96 6.80 10.64
CA SER A 53 17.19 7.76 11.72
C SER A 53 16.60 7.24 13.03
N LYS A 54 17.39 7.28 14.11
CA LYS A 54 16.95 6.88 15.46
C LYS A 54 16.39 8.03 16.28
N VAL A 55 16.47 9.27 15.79
CA VAL A 55 16.42 10.48 16.65
C VAL A 55 15.41 11.53 16.21
N ALA A 56 14.86 11.49 14.99
CA ALA A 56 13.90 12.51 14.57
C ALA A 56 12.83 11.91 13.66
N ALA A 57 11.56 12.06 14.04
CA ALA A 57 10.48 12.17 13.06
C ALA A 57 10.64 13.52 12.35
N VAL A 58 10.41 13.59 11.04
CA VAL A 58 10.39 14.90 10.36
C VAL A 58 9.17 15.68 10.87
N GLU A 59 9.37 16.93 11.30
CA GLU A 59 8.27 17.88 11.41
C GLU A 59 7.85 18.30 9.99
N LEU A 60 6.95 17.53 9.40
CA LEU A 60 6.32 17.92 8.14
C LEU A 60 5.37 19.09 8.38
N PRO A 61 5.31 20.06 7.45
CA PRO A 61 4.35 21.15 7.57
C PRO A 61 2.93 20.58 7.50
N VAL A 62 2.18 20.77 8.59
CA VAL A 62 0.74 20.47 8.62
C VAL A 62 0.00 21.72 8.18
N ILE A 63 -0.65 21.64 7.02
CA ILE A 63 -1.44 22.74 6.47
C ILE A 63 -2.89 22.51 6.90
N ASP A 64 -3.41 23.44 7.72
CA ASP A 64 -4.81 23.45 8.08
C ASP A 64 -5.65 23.96 6.91
N LEU A 65 -6.39 23.04 6.27
CA LEU A 65 -7.31 23.35 5.18
C LEU A 65 -8.72 23.70 5.69
N THR A 66 -8.93 23.79 7.01
CA THR A 66 -10.26 24.08 7.57
C THR A 66 -10.63 25.55 7.41
N GLY A 67 -11.46 25.83 6.41
CA GLY A 67 -12.27 27.06 6.31
C GLY A 67 -13.68 26.93 6.91
N GLY A 68 -14.10 25.72 7.33
CA GLY A 68 -15.41 25.43 7.90
C GLY A 68 -15.84 23.97 7.70
N GLU A 69 -16.34 23.37 8.78
CA GLU A 69 -16.93 22.01 8.93
C GLU A 69 -15.98 20.81 9.16
N SER A 70 -16.11 20.27 10.37
CA SER A 70 -15.34 19.17 10.97
C SER A 70 -15.90 17.79 10.56
N GLY A 71 -15.26 17.15 9.57
CA GLY A 71 -15.60 15.80 9.09
C GLY A 71 -14.96 14.62 9.86
N GLY A 72 -14.29 14.86 10.99
CA GLY A 72 -13.39 13.87 11.62
C GLY A 72 -14.05 12.63 12.24
N ALA A 73 -15.30 12.71 12.71
CA ALA A 73 -15.93 11.59 13.45
C ALA A 73 -16.36 10.41 12.55
N ARG A 74 -16.83 10.69 11.33
CA ARG A 74 -17.34 9.66 10.40
C ARG A 74 -16.24 8.88 9.69
N ARG A 75 -14.99 9.38 9.72
CA ARG A 75 -13.83 8.73 9.11
C ARG A 75 -13.46 7.43 9.83
N ARG A 76 -13.33 7.47 11.17
CA ARG A 76 -12.98 6.27 11.96
C ARG A 76 -13.92 5.09 11.69
N GLU A 77 -15.22 5.37 11.59
CA GLU A 77 -16.26 4.36 11.31
C GLU A 77 -16.04 3.65 9.97
N VAL A 78 -15.60 4.38 8.93
CA VAL A 78 -15.30 3.80 7.61
C VAL A 78 -14.07 2.89 7.67
N VAL A 79 -13.00 3.29 8.38
CA VAL A 79 -11.80 2.44 8.54
C VAL A 79 -12.13 1.15 9.29
N GLU A 80 -12.86 1.25 10.41
CA GLU A 80 -13.31 0.08 11.16
C GLU A 80 -14.22 -0.83 10.31
N ALA A 81 -15.07 -0.25 9.46
CA ALA A 81 -15.93 -1.02 8.56
C ALA A 81 -15.13 -1.74 7.45
N ILE A 82 -14.15 -1.09 6.81
CA ILE A 82 -13.23 -1.74 5.84
C ILE A 82 -12.43 -2.86 6.52
N ASP A 83 -11.96 -2.64 7.75
CA ASP A 83 -11.23 -3.66 8.51
C ASP A 83 -12.14 -4.85 8.87
N SER A 84 -13.39 -4.59 9.30
CA SER A 84 -14.36 -5.65 9.63
C SER A 84 -14.86 -6.44 8.43
N THR A 85 -14.80 -5.86 7.22
CA THR A 85 -15.21 -6.47 5.96
C THR A 85 -14.03 -7.12 5.22
N SER A 86 -12.87 -7.21 5.87
CA SER A 86 -11.65 -7.86 5.38
C SER A 86 -11.77 -9.38 5.10
N SER A 87 -12.98 -9.90 4.91
CA SER A 87 -13.24 -11.20 4.27
C SER A 87 -13.74 -11.04 2.82
N PRO A 88 -12.92 -10.56 1.86
CA PRO A 88 -13.34 -10.48 0.46
C PRO A 88 -13.10 -11.79 -0.31
N TYR A 89 -12.74 -12.92 0.34
CA TYR A 89 -12.26 -14.12 -0.37
C TYR A 89 -13.19 -14.60 -1.50
N GLU A 90 -14.51 -14.58 -1.28
CA GLU A 90 -15.49 -15.08 -2.25
C GLU A 90 -15.74 -14.11 -3.42
N GLU A 91 -15.68 -12.79 -3.19
CA GLU A 91 -15.89 -11.78 -4.25
C GLU A 91 -14.60 -11.42 -4.98
N LYS A 92 -13.44 -11.55 -4.32
CA LYS A 92 -12.11 -11.21 -4.85
C LYS A 92 -11.75 -12.01 -6.10
N GLU A 93 -12.23 -13.25 -6.22
CA GLU A 93 -11.98 -14.07 -7.40
C GLU A 93 -12.60 -13.45 -8.67
N SER A 94 -13.79 -12.86 -8.57
CA SER A 94 -14.46 -12.20 -9.70
C SER A 94 -13.76 -10.92 -10.17
N LEU A 95 -13.01 -10.29 -9.26
CA LEU A 95 -12.26 -9.05 -9.50
C LEU A 95 -10.78 -9.31 -9.81
N TYR A 96 -10.35 -10.58 -9.81
CA TYR A 96 -8.96 -10.95 -10.02
C TYR A 96 -8.57 -10.83 -11.49
N THR A 97 -7.80 -9.81 -11.84
CA THR A 97 -7.40 -9.58 -13.24
C THR A 97 -6.20 -8.64 -13.38
N TYR A 98 -5.46 -8.84 -14.48
CA TYR A 98 -4.39 -7.96 -14.95
C TYR A 98 -4.84 -7.03 -16.08
N GLU A 99 -6.11 -7.11 -16.51
CA GLU A 99 -6.65 -6.27 -17.58
C GLU A 99 -6.64 -4.79 -17.18
N ARG A 100 -6.06 -3.95 -18.05
CA ARG A 100 -5.97 -2.51 -17.81
C ARG A 100 -7.33 -1.82 -17.95
N SER A 101 -8.22 -2.34 -18.78
CA SER A 101 -9.57 -1.81 -19.03
C SER A 101 -10.53 -2.00 -17.85
N LYS A 102 -10.23 -2.92 -16.92
CA LYS A 102 -11.05 -3.14 -15.73
C LYS A 102 -10.81 -2.03 -14.71
N LEU A 103 -11.91 -1.38 -14.32
CA LEU A 103 -11.94 -0.24 -13.42
C LEU A 103 -11.73 -0.67 -11.96
N VAL A 104 -12.46 -1.70 -11.52
CA VAL A 104 -12.28 -2.33 -10.21
C VAL A 104 -11.53 -3.65 -10.39
N LYS A 105 -10.37 -3.79 -9.75
CA LYS A 105 -9.56 -5.01 -9.84
C LYS A 105 -8.64 -5.23 -8.66
N CYS A 106 -8.36 -6.50 -8.38
CA CYS A 106 -7.24 -6.93 -7.56
C CYS A 106 -6.37 -7.91 -8.33
N ASN A 107 -5.10 -8.02 -7.93
CA ASN A 107 -4.18 -9.04 -8.41
C ASN A 107 -3.10 -9.26 -7.36
N SER A 108 -2.17 -10.18 -7.63
CA SER A 108 -1.07 -10.50 -6.70
C SER A 108 -0.02 -9.39 -6.55
N ASN A 109 -0.16 -8.28 -7.29
CA ASN A 109 0.76 -7.14 -7.24
C ASN A 109 2.23 -7.56 -7.39
N LEU A 110 2.47 -8.53 -8.29
CA LEU A 110 3.80 -9.02 -8.61
C LEU A 110 4.63 -7.90 -9.26
N PRO A 111 5.95 -7.86 -9.02
CA PRO A 111 6.80 -6.80 -9.54
C PRO A 111 6.91 -6.86 -11.07
N ALA A 112 7.20 -5.71 -11.67
CA ALA A 112 7.31 -5.59 -13.12
C ALA A 112 8.51 -6.36 -13.70
N HIS A 113 9.59 -6.52 -12.94
CA HIS A 113 10.79 -7.23 -13.37
C HIS A 113 10.91 -8.59 -12.70
N LYS A 114 11.24 -9.59 -13.52
CA LYS A 114 11.51 -10.95 -13.05
C LYS A 114 12.66 -10.97 -12.05
N GLY A 115 12.45 -11.65 -10.93
CA GLY A 115 13.47 -11.82 -9.89
C GLY A 115 13.44 -10.74 -8.81
N ASP A 116 12.69 -9.64 -9.02
CA ASP A 116 12.49 -8.64 -7.99
C ASP A 116 11.64 -9.22 -6.84
N PRO A 117 11.88 -8.77 -5.60
CA PRO A 117 11.02 -9.13 -4.47
C PRO A 117 9.64 -8.50 -4.62
N ALA A 118 8.59 -9.28 -4.37
CA ALA A 118 7.22 -8.78 -4.28
C ALA A 118 7.00 -8.03 -2.97
N CYS A 119 6.09 -7.06 -2.97
CA CYS A 119 5.72 -6.34 -1.75
C CYS A 119 4.81 -7.19 -0.86
N TRP A 120 5.02 -7.16 0.46
CA TRP A 120 4.16 -7.81 1.44
C TRP A 120 2.85 -7.03 1.66
N ARG A 121 1.98 -7.00 0.65
CA ARG A 121 0.69 -6.29 0.67
C ARG A 121 -0.32 -6.88 -0.30
N ASP A 122 -1.59 -6.68 0.00
CA ASP A 122 -2.69 -6.80 -0.98
C ASP A 122 -3.08 -5.42 -1.50
N VAL A 123 -3.60 -5.36 -2.74
CA VAL A 123 -4.06 -4.11 -3.37
C VAL A 123 -5.39 -4.34 -4.09
N LEU A 124 -6.36 -3.48 -3.78
CA LEU A 124 -7.56 -3.25 -4.60
C LEU A 124 -7.35 -1.93 -5.35
N ASN A 125 -7.40 -1.98 -6.67
CA ASN A 125 -7.31 -0.81 -7.53
C ASN A 125 -8.71 -0.41 -7.98
N LEU A 126 -9.01 0.88 -7.82
CA LEU A 126 -10.24 1.52 -8.27
C LEU A 126 -9.83 2.66 -9.22
N LEU A 127 -10.06 2.48 -10.51
CA LEU A 127 -9.85 3.51 -11.52
C LEU A 127 -11.19 4.12 -11.91
N TYR A 128 -11.33 5.43 -11.78
CA TYR A 128 -12.49 6.18 -12.27
C TYR A 128 -11.99 7.47 -12.92
N THR A 129 -12.49 7.79 -14.11
CA THR A 129 -12.05 8.95 -14.89
C THR A 129 -13.02 10.13 -14.81
N ASP A 130 -14.28 9.89 -14.40
CA ASP A 130 -15.40 10.82 -14.59
C ASP A 130 -16.16 11.11 -13.27
N ASP A 131 -15.50 11.00 -12.11
CA ASP A 131 -16.07 11.18 -10.76
C ASP A 131 -17.29 10.28 -10.43
N HIS A 132 -17.63 9.33 -11.31
CA HIS A 132 -18.74 8.41 -11.15
C HIS A 132 -18.23 6.97 -11.16
N LEU A 133 -17.93 6.45 -9.97
CA LEU A 133 -17.70 5.02 -9.77
C LEU A 133 -19.08 4.34 -9.69
N ASP A 134 -19.38 3.36 -10.55
CA ASP A 134 -20.63 2.60 -10.43
C ASP A 134 -20.57 1.76 -9.13
N PRO A 135 -21.45 2.02 -8.16
CA PRO A 135 -21.59 1.23 -6.93
C PRO A 135 -21.54 -0.27 -7.18
N LEU A 136 -22.19 -0.74 -8.25
CA LEU A 136 -22.35 -2.16 -8.54
C LEU A 136 -21.03 -2.84 -8.91
N GLU A 137 -20.02 -2.10 -9.35
CA GLU A 137 -18.69 -2.62 -9.65
C GLU A 137 -17.84 -2.79 -8.39
N ILE A 138 -18.20 -2.14 -7.28
CA ILE A 138 -17.51 -2.29 -6.01
C ILE A 138 -18.01 -3.55 -5.30
N PRO A 139 -17.11 -4.38 -4.75
CA PRO A 139 -17.49 -5.55 -3.97
C PRO A 139 -18.50 -5.18 -2.89
N SER A 140 -19.58 -5.94 -2.81
CA SER A 140 -20.72 -5.61 -1.95
C SER A 140 -20.32 -5.53 -0.47
N ALA A 141 -19.31 -6.33 -0.11
CA ALA A 141 -18.70 -6.38 1.21
C ALA A 141 -18.13 -5.03 1.68
N CYS A 142 -17.66 -4.17 0.78
CA CYS A 142 -17.07 -2.87 1.13
C CYS A 142 -17.61 -1.69 0.31
N ARG A 143 -18.73 -1.89 -0.41
CA ARG A 143 -19.29 -0.92 -1.35
C ARG A 143 -19.68 0.38 -0.67
N LYS A 144 -20.51 0.28 0.36
CA LYS A 144 -21.04 1.45 1.07
C LYS A 144 -19.89 2.21 1.76
N GLU A 145 -18.95 1.46 2.28
CA GLU A 145 -17.76 1.94 2.98
C GLU A 145 -16.82 2.65 2.02
N LEU A 146 -16.55 2.07 0.84
CA LEU A 146 -15.71 2.67 -0.20
C LEU A 146 -16.36 3.91 -0.83
N GLU A 147 -17.68 3.91 -1.04
CA GLU A 147 -18.42 5.09 -1.49
C GLU A 147 -18.31 6.24 -0.49
N GLU A 148 -18.47 5.95 0.81
CA GLU A 148 -18.28 6.92 1.88
C GLU A 148 -16.78 7.29 2.07
N TYR A 149 -15.87 6.35 1.78
CA TYR A 149 -14.42 6.54 1.83
C TYR A 149 -13.92 7.51 0.77
N VAL A 150 -14.30 7.32 -0.50
CA VAL A 150 -13.95 8.23 -1.62
C VAL A 150 -14.45 9.64 -1.32
N LYS A 151 -15.59 9.74 -0.63
CA LYS A 151 -16.17 11.02 -0.21
C LYS A 151 -15.39 11.71 0.92
N TYR A 152 -14.71 10.99 1.81
CA TYR A 152 -14.13 11.55 3.03
C TYR A 152 -12.65 11.26 3.30
N MET A 153 -11.92 10.60 2.38
CA MET A 153 -10.46 10.29 2.33
C MET A 153 -9.74 10.25 3.69
N ILE A 154 -9.26 9.06 4.12
CA ILE A 154 -8.82 8.84 5.51
C ILE A 154 -7.35 8.46 5.65
N GLU A 155 -6.79 8.99 6.74
CA GLU A 155 -5.55 8.77 7.48
C GLU A 155 -5.00 7.34 7.55
N ASP A 156 -3.66 7.24 7.43
CA ASP A 156 -2.89 6.15 8.01
C ASP A 156 -2.79 6.37 9.52
N THR A 157 -3.25 5.43 10.35
CA THR A 157 -3.22 5.54 11.82
C THR A 157 -2.11 4.73 12.47
N LEU A 158 -1.53 3.77 11.73
CA LEU A 158 -0.47 2.88 12.23
C LEU A 158 0.93 3.34 11.79
N GLY A 159 0.99 4.30 10.86
CA GLY A 159 2.24 4.87 10.37
C GLY A 159 3.07 3.85 9.60
N GLY A 160 4.39 3.98 9.64
CA GLY A 160 5.32 3.12 8.89
C GLY A 160 5.63 3.62 7.48
N LEU A 161 5.06 4.75 7.06
CA LEU A 161 5.59 5.53 5.95
C LEU A 161 6.93 6.16 6.37
N GLN A 162 7.93 6.01 5.52
CA GLN A 162 9.22 6.67 5.64
C GLN A 162 9.53 7.44 4.37
N MET A 163 10.19 8.59 4.51
CA MET A 163 10.76 9.35 3.40
C MET A 163 12.28 9.40 3.53
N LEU A 164 12.96 9.45 2.39
CA LEU A 164 14.40 9.62 2.33
C LEU A 164 14.73 11.11 2.40
N ARG A 165 15.50 11.50 3.43
CA ARG A 165 15.99 12.87 3.59
C ARG A 165 17.44 12.84 4.06
N ASP A 166 18.33 13.56 3.38
CA ASP A 166 19.76 13.62 3.72
C ASP A 166 20.41 12.24 3.84
N ASN A 167 20.06 11.31 2.93
CA ASN A 167 20.51 9.91 2.96
C ASN A 167 20.15 9.15 4.25
N LEU A 168 19.09 9.57 4.93
CA LEU A 168 18.49 8.91 6.08
C LEU A 168 17.02 8.60 5.79
N TRP A 169 16.60 7.38 6.09
CA TRP A 169 15.17 7.09 6.17
C TRP A 169 14.61 7.72 7.45
N VAL A 170 13.58 8.52 7.29
CA VAL A 170 12.91 9.21 8.40
C VAL A 170 11.44 8.84 8.44
N ASP A 171 10.94 8.51 9.63
CA ASP A 171 9.54 8.21 9.85
C ASP A 171 8.67 9.45 9.63
N VAL A 172 7.57 9.24 8.93
CA VAL A 172 6.48 10.21 8.78
C VAL A 172 5.41 9.84 9.82
N PRO A 173 5.29 10.61 10.91
CA PRO A 173 4.33 10.29 11.96
C PRO A 173 2.90 10.54 11.43
N PRO A 174 1.97 9.61 11.66
CA PRO A 174 0.58 9.83 11.30
C PRO A 174 0.01 10.99 12.13
N VAL A 175 -0.62 11.96 11.47
CA VAL A 175 -1.33 13.06 12.12
C VAL A 175 -2.83 12.78 12.05
N PRO A 176 -3.52 12.59 13.19
CA PRO A 176 -4.96 12.39 13.19
C PRO A 176 -5.67 13.57 12.51
N GLY A 177 -6.66 13.27 11.67
CA GLY A 177 -7.36 14.23 10.83
C GLY A 177 -6.71 14.57 9.49
N ALA A 178 -5.44 14.19 9.25
CA ALA A 178 -4.65 14.72 8.14
C ALA A 178 -4.45 13.76 6.97
N LEU A 179 -4.23 14.34 5.79
CA LEU A 179 -3.79 13.65 4.58
C LEU A 179 -2.29 13.88 4.37
N ILE A 180 -1.62 12.89 3.79
CA ILE A 180 -0.24 13.03 3.32
C ILE A 180 -0.29 13.31 1.82
N ALA A 181 0.29 14.44 1.42
CA ALA A 181 0.46 14.81 0.02
C ALA A 181 1.95 14.80 -0.33
N ASN A 182 2.30 14.24 -1.49
CA ASN A 182 3.66 14.25 -2.02
C ASN A 182 3.64 14.68 -3.49
N PHE A 183 4.75 15.24 -3.94
CA PHE A 183 4.96 15.53 -5.36
C PHE A 183 5.48 14.28 -6.08
N SER A 184 5.12 14.16 -7.35
CA SER A 184 5.60 13.12 -8.25
C SER A 184 6.63 13.66 -9.23
N ASP A 185 7.31 12.75 -9.93
CA ASP A 185 8.33 13.08 -10.93
C ASP A 185 7.79 14.02 -12.02
N LEU A 186 6.52 13.88 -12.40
CA LEU A 186 5.90 14.76 -13.39
C LEU A 186 5.82 16.21 -12.89
N MET A 187 5.42 16.42 -11.62
CA MET A 187 5.37 17.76 -11.03
C MET A 187 6.78 18.36 -10.86
N GLN A 188 7.76 17.54 -10.50
CA GLN A 188 9.16 17.96 -10.42
C GLN A 188 9.67 18.47 -11.79
N ILE A 189 9.42 17.71 -12.86
CA ILE A 189 9.79 18.12 -14.22
C ILE A 189 9.10 19.43 -14.62
N LEU A 190 7.78 19.52 -14.41
CA LEU A 190 6.99 20.69 -14.81
C LEU A 190 7.35 21.96 -14.04
N SER A 191 7.76 21.83 -12.79
CA SER A 191 8.19 22.93 -11.93
C SER A 191 9.67 23.27 -12.09
N ASN A 192 10.39 22.59 -12.99
CA ASN A 192 11.82 22.77 -13.21
C ASN A 192 12.62 22.63 -11.88
N ASP A 193 12.39 21.52 -11.19
CA ASP A 193 12.99 21.15 -9.90
C ASP A 193 12.65 22.09 -8.72
N GLU A 194 11.64 22.95 -8.84
CA GLU A 194 11.12 23.71 -7.69
C GLU A 194 10.39 22.80 -6.69
N PHE A 195 9.63 21.81 -7.19
CA PHE A 195 9.06 20.75 -6.36
C PHE A 195 9.86 19.46 -6.49
N ILE A 196 10.12 18.79 -5.36
CA ILE A 196 10.96 17.59 -5.32
C ILE A 196 10.10 16.34 -5.10
N SER A 197 10.25 15.37 -5.99
CA SER A 197 9.75 14.00 -5.84
C SER A 197 10.69 13.23 -4.91
N VAL A 198 10.24 12.95 -3.70
CA VAL A 198 11.07 12.32 -2.66
C VAL A 198 10.86 10.81 -2.65
N GLU A 199 11.97 10.06 -2.60
CA GLU A 199 11.93 8.62 -2.37
C GLU A 199 11.24 8.33 -1.03
N HIS A 200 10.26 7.43 -1.05
CA HIS A 200 9.51 7.02 0.13
C HIS A 200 9.32 5.51 0.13
N ARG A 201 9.19 4.92 1.32
CA ARG A 201 8.95 3.49 1.51
C ARG A 201 7.94 3.25 2.61
N VAL A 202 7.38 2.06 2.61
CA VAL A 202 6.47 1.59 3.65
C VAL A 202 7.11 0.40 4.36
N LEU A 203 7.19 0.46 5.68
CA LEU A 203 7.67 -0.65 6.50
C LEU A 203 6.55 -1.66 6.76
N SER A 204 6.89 -2.94 6.65
CA SER A 204 6.06 -4.01 7.20
C SER A 204 6.12 -3.97 8.73
N GLN A 205 4.97 -4.06 9.39
CA GLN A 205 4.86 -3.98 10.85
C GLN A 205 4.36 -5.31 11.42
N LEU A 206 4.88 -5.67 12.60
CA LEU A 206 4.39 -6.82 13.39
C LEU A 206 3.22 -6.46 14.31
N ALA A 207 2.84 -5.18 14.38
CA ALA A 207 1.84 -4.67 15.30
C ALA A 207 0.39 -5.08 14.92
N GLY A 208 0.17 -5.48 13.67
CA GLY A 208 -1.14 -5.88 13.15
C GLY A 208 -1.30 -5.58 11.66
N PRO A 209 -2.45 -5.94 11.07
CA PRO A 209 -2.79 -5.55 9.70
C PRO A 209 -2.87 -4.02 9.60
N ARG A 210 -2.42 -3.47 8.48
CA ARG A 210 -2.52 -2.05 8.16
C ARG A 210 -3.23 -1.86 6.83
N ILE A 211 -4.13 -0.90 6.80
CA ILE A 211 -4.84 -0.48 5.60
C ILE A 211 -4.38 0.94 5.27
N SER A 212 -4.14 1.19 3.98
CA SER A 212 -3.83 2.50 3.44
C SER A 212 -4.51 2.64 2.09
N MET A 213 -5.04 3.81 1.76
CA MET A 213 -5.46 4.10 0.39
C MET A 213 -4.75 5.35 -0.11
N ALA A 214 -4.48 5.34 -1.40
CA ALA A 214 -3.79 6.41 -2.09
C ALA A 214 -4.59 6.76 -3.36
N THR A 215 -4.61 8.04 -3.68
CA THR A 215 -5.14 8.59 -4.92
C THR A 215 -3.97 9.20 -5.69
N PHE A 216 -3.94 9.02 -7.01
CA PHE A 216 -2.80 9.35 -7.88
C PHE A 216 -3.26 10.15 -9.09
#